data_AF-A0A7W1Z8Y6-F1
#
_entry.id   AF-A0A7W1Z8Y6-F1
#
_cell.length_a   1.000
_cell.length_b   1.000
_cell.length_c   1.000
_cell.angle_alpha   90.00
_cell.angle_beta   90.00
_cell.angle_gamma   90.00
#
_symmetry.space_group_name_H-M   'P 1'
#
loop_
_entity.id
_entity.type
_entity.pdbx_description
1 polymer ?
#
loop_
_entity_poly.entity_id
_entity_poly.type
_entity_poly.pdbx_seq_one_letter_code
_entity_poly.pdbx_strand_id
1 'polypeptide(L)'
;MQAARSAWFGVTGVLVAVTATACGDAAESEVVERVVDTYEVAVRAFVRDDPTPVTAVSSPVRSRPVIYVVGLDGDSIGPRIQADVVRRVVDDIDLRFADDRDEAFDRKGVVHDDGALIELGSIPDDEDRFEVEAVWQRSTDERRELTVRFEADGSDVTVTGTSVFD
;
A
#
# COMPACT_ATOMS: atom_id res chain seq x y z
N MET A 1 -81.86 -10.36 19.84
CA MET A 1 -80.59 -10.94 20.31
C MET A 1 -79.58 -10.87 19.18
N GLN A 2 -78.37 -10.39 19.50
CA GLN A 2 -77.19 -10.12 18.66
C GLN A 2 -76.81 -11.30 17.75
N ALA A 3 -76.57 -11.10 16.45
CA ALA A 3 -75.35 -10.64 15.76
C ALA A 3 -74.24 -11.70 15.64
N ALA A 4 -73.82 -12.00 14.39
CA ALA A 4 -72.45 -12.37 14.06
C ALA A 4 -72.21 -12.25 12.54
N ARG A 5 -71.46 -11.22 12.15
CA ARG A 5 -70.89 -11.03 10.80
C ARG A 5 -69.42 -11.41 10.91
N SER A 6 -68.95 -12.41 10.17
CA SER A 6 -67.52 -12.75 10.09
C SER A 6 -66.93 -12.11 8.83
N ALA A 7 -66.10 -11.08 9.06
CA ALA A 7 -65.34 -10.38 8.03
C ALA A 7 -64.11 -11.22 7.63
N TRP A 8 -63.94 -11.43 6.32
CA TRP A 8 -62.72 -11.97 5.73
C TRP A 8 -61.69 -10.84 5.58
N PHE A 9 -60.56 -10.94 6.28
CA PHE A 9 -59.42 -10.06 6.08
C PHE A 9 -58.55 -10.60 4.94
N GLY A 10 -58.55 -9.89 3.81
CA GLY A 10 -57.59 -10.10 2.74
C GLY A 10 -56.23 -9.55 3.15
N VAL A 11 -55.21 -10.40 3.15
CA VAL A 11 -53.81 -10.01 3.39
C VAL A 11 -53.23 -9.50 2.07
N THR A 12 -53.11 -8.18 1.93
CA THR A 12 -52.37 -7.54 0.85
C THR A 12 -50.88 -7.60 1.18
N GLY A 13 -50.14 -8.46 0.48
CA GLY A 13 -48.68 -8.57 0.61
C GLY A 13 -47.98 -7.31 0.05
N VAL A 14 -47.21 -6.65 0.90
CA VAL A 14 -46.32 -5.54 0.51
C VAL A 14 -45.06 -6.13 -0.11
N LEU A 15 -44.83 -5.85 -1.39
CA LEU A 15 -43.61 -6.18 -2.11
C LEU A 15 -42.58 -5.09 -1.82
N VAL A 16 -41.67 -5.33 -0.87
CA VAL A 16 -40.56 -4.44 -0.56
C VAL A 16 -39.48 -4.64 -1.62
N ALA A 17 -39.38 -3.70 -2.56
CA ALA A 17 -38.27 -3.63 -3.49
C ALA A 17 -37.01 -3.18 -2.72
N VAL A 18 -36.14 -4.13 -2.41
CA VAL A 18 -34.80 -3.84 -1.88
C VAL A 18 -33.94 -3.38 -3.06
N THR A 19 -33.85 -2.06 -3.25
CA THR A 19 -32.84 -1.46 -4.13
C THR A 19 -31.48 -1.56 -3.43
N ALA A 20 -30.77 -2.66 -3.68
CA ALA A 20 -29.41 -2.83 -3.20
C ALA A 20 -28.50 -1.76 -3.83
N THR A 21 -27.97 -0.88 -3.00
CA THR A 21 -26.95 0.11 -3.33
C THR A 21 -25.63 -0.61 -3.62
N ALA A 22 -25.39 -0.98 -4.88
CA ALA A 22 -24.17 -1.66 -5.33
C ALA A 22 -23.02 -0.69 -5.72
N CYS A 23 -23.10 0.59 -5.34
CA CYS A 23 -22.12 1.62 -5.74
C CYS A 23 -20.90 1.75 -4.80
N GLY A 24 -20.80 0.97 -3.71
CA GLY A 24 -19.69 1.10 -2.75
C GLY A 24 -18.45 0.27 -3.08
N ASP A 25 -18.64 -0.93 -3.63
CA ASP A 25 -17.57 -1.93 -3.78
C ASP A 25 -16.54 -1.54 -4.87
N ALA A 26 -17.02 -0.87 -5.92
CA ALA A 26 -16.18 -0.44 -7.04
C ALA A 26 -15.23 0.71 -6.65
N ALA A 27 -15.73 1.70 -5.90
CA ALA A 27 -14.93 2.84 -5.47
C ALA A 27 -13.85 2.41 -4.46
N GLU A 28 -14.20 1.56 -3.50
CA GLU A 28 -13.24 1.04 -2.51
C GLU A 28 -12.14 0.19 -3.18
N SER A 29 -12.50 -0.59 -4.20
CA SER A 29 -11.53 -1.37 -4.96
C SER A 29 -10.56 -0.48 -5.75
N GLU A 30 -11.04 0.60 -6.36
CA GLU A 30 -10.19 1.54 -7.10
C GLU A 30 -9.19 2.26 -6.19
N VAL A 31 -9.61 2.67 -4.99
CA VAL A 31 -8.72 3.28 -3.98
C VAL A 31 -7.62 2.31 -3.56
N VAL A 32 -7.97 1.06 -3.23
CA VAL A 32 -6.98 0.03 -2.85
C VAL A 32 -5.98 -0.21 -3.98
N GLU A 33 -6.46 -0.31 -5.22
CA GLU A 33 -5.59 -0.50 -6.40
C GLU A 33 -4.63 0.68 -6.59
N ARG A 34 -5.10 1.93 -6.44
CA ARG A 34 -4.26 3.13 -6.50
C ARG A 34 -3.17 3.14 -5.42
N VAL A 35 -3.52 2.76 -4.19
CA VAL A 35 -2.56 2.69 -3.09
C VAL A 35 -1.50 1.62 -3.39
N VAL A 36 -1.92 0.43 -3.84
CA VAL A 36 -0.99 -0.64 -4.26
C VAL A 36 -0.05 -0.16 -5.37
N ASP A 37 -0.58 0.52 -6.38
CA ASP A 37 0.21 1.02 -7.51
C ASP A 37 1.21 2.09 -7.06
N THR A 38 0.80 2.99 -6.17
CA THR A 38 1.68 4.00 -5.57
C THR A 38 2.86 3.36 -4.84
N TYR A 39 2.61 2.35 -4.00
CA TYR A 39 3.68 1.59 -3.33
C TYR A 39 4.62 0.90 -4.32
N GLU A 40 4.07 0.22 -5.34
CA GLU A 40 4.86 -0.44 -6.36
C GLU A 40 5.80 0.55 -7.08
N VAL A 41 5.24 1.64 -7.60
CA VAL A 41 5.99 2.60 -8.40
C VAL A 41 7.02 3.32 -7.54
N ALA A 42 6.69 3.66 -6.29
CA ALA A 42 7.63 4.22 -5.34
C ALA A 42 8.81 3.27 -5.11
N VAL A 43 8.55 2.01 -4.71
CA VAL A 43 9.60 1.01 -4.47
C VAL A 43 10.48 0.82 -5.69
N ARG A 44 9.89 0.70 -6.89
CA ARG A 44 10.66 0.57 -8.15
C ARG A 44 11.50 1.81 -8.45
N ALA A 45 10.99 3.01 -8.17
CA ALA A 45 11.73 4.25 -8.36
C ALA A 45 12.96 4.30 -7.44
N PHE A 46 12.80 3.97 -6.15
CA PHE A 46 13.92 3.94 -5.20
C PHE A 46 15.01 2.94 -5.59
N VAL A 47 14.62 1.73 -5.99
CA VAL A 47 15.59 0.70 -6.39
C VAL A 47 16.33 1.09 -7.66
N ARG A 48 15.69 1.80 -8.59
CA ARG A 48 16.35 2.31 -9.80
C ARG A 48 17.36 3.41 -9.46
N ASP A 49 17.00 4.33 -8.57
CA ASP A 49 17.78 5.54 -8.32
C ASP A 49 18.94 5.29 -7.33
N ASP A 50 18.79 4.35 -6.37
CA ASP A 50 19.90 3.86 -5.54
C ASP A 50 19.90 2.32 -5.48
N PRO A 51 20.53 1.64 -6.45
CA PRO A 51 20.51 0.20 -6.55
C PRO A 51 21.17 -0.44 -5.33
N THR A 52 20.35 -1.06 -4.47
CA THR A 52 20.84 -1.84 -3.33
C THR A 52 21.74 -2.96 -3.81
N PRO A 53 22.96 -3.09 -3.29
CA PRO A 53 23.87 -4.14 -3.71
C PRO A 53 23.22 -5.51 -3.47
N VAL A 54 23.21 -6.35 -4.50
CA VAL A 54 22.80 -7.75 -4.35
C VAL A 54 23.97 -8.47 -3.69
N THR A 55 23.88 -8.70 -2.38
CA THR A 55 24.92 -9.42 -1.64
C THR A 55 24.95 -10.87 -2.11
N ALA A 56 25.86 -11.16 -3.05
CA ALA A 56 26.16 -12.51 -3.52
C ALA A 56 26.95 -13.29 -2.47
N VAL A 57 26.39 -13.46 -1.26
CA VAL A 57 27.10 -14.14 -0.17
C VAL A 57 26.23 -15.29 0.35
N SER A 58 26.55 -16.47 -0.17
CA SER A 58 26.29 -17.81 0.38
C SER A 58 24.98 -18.54 0.05
N SER A 59 24.11 -18.04 -0.82
CA SER A 59 23.07 -18.88 -1.40
C SER A 59 22.88 -18.61 -2.89
N PRO A 60 23.01 -19.62 -3.77
CA PRO A 60 22.80 -19.47 -5.22
C PRO A 60 21.32 -19.19 -5.60
N VAL A 61 20.50 -18.73 -4.66
CA VAL A 61 19.03 -18.69 -4.75
C VAL A 61 18.47 -17.28 -4.56
N ARG A 62 19.22 -16.32 -3.98
CA ARG A 62 18.74 -14.94 -3.84
C ARG A 62 19.62 -13.99 -4.64
N SER A 63 19.16 -13.67 -5.84
CA SER A 63 19.83 -12.76 -6.78
C SER A 63 19.21 -11.37 -6.78
N ARG A 64 18.40 -11.03 -5.77
CA ARG A 64 17.56 -9.82 -5.77
C ARG A 64 17.81 -8.97 -4.52
N PRO A 65 17.73 -7.64 -4.64
CA PRO A 65 17.85 -6.74 -3.48
C PRO A 65 16.72 -7.01 -2.49
N VAL A 66 17.01 -6.87 -1.18
CA VAL A 66 16.02 -6.93 -0.12
C VAL A 66 15.59 -5.50 0.23
N ILE A 67 14.29 -5.24 0.20
CA ILE A 67 13.71 -3.92 0.51
C ILE A 67 12.69 -4.07 1.61
N TYR A 68 12.88 -3.32 2.69
CA TYR A 68 11.93 -3.19 3.79
C TYR A 68 11.05 -1.96 3.55
N VAL A 69 9.75 -2.08 3.80
CA VAL A 69 8.78 -0.99 3.70
C VAL A 69 8.02 -0.86 5.01
N VAL A 70 7.92 0.38 5.50
CA VAL A 70 7.16 0.77 6.69
C VAL A 70 6.39 2.05 6.36
N GLY A 71 5.24 2.27 7.00
CA GLY A 71 4.59 3.58 6.93
C GLY A 71 5.40 4.62 7.71
N LEU A 72 5.51 5.83 7.17
CA LEU A 72 6.09 6.96 7.88
C LEU A 72 5.24 7.24 9.14
N ASP A 73 5.88 7.74 10.19
CA ASP A 73 5.24 8.06 11.47
C ASP A 73 4.53 6.88 12.17
N GLY A 74 4.84 5.65 11.77
CA GLY A 74 4.29 4.42 12.36
C GLY A 74 2.94 4.00 11.78
N ASP A 75 2.55 4.54 10.62
CA ASP A 75 1.34 4.11 9.91
C ASP A 75 1.43 2.64 9.51
N SER A 76 0.41 1.86 9.87
CA SER A 76 0.36 0.44 9.51
C SER A 76 -0.17 0.25 8.10
N ILE A 77 0.54 -0.54 7.30
CA ILE A 77 0.11 -0.88 5.94
C ILE A 77 -0.80 -2.10 6.01
N GLY A 78 -2.04 -2.00 5.52
CA GLY A 78 -3.01 -3.09 5.61
C GLY A 78 -2.54 -4.37 4.90
N PRO A 79 -2.82 -5.57 5.43
CA PRO A 79 -2.29 -6.83 4.90
C PRO A 79 -2.70 -7.14 3.46
N ARG A 80 -3.86 -6.61 3.01
CA ARG A 80 -4.29 -6.71 1.62
C ARG A 80 -3.36 -5.94 0.69
N ILE A 81 -3.05 -4.69 1.03
CA ILE A 81 -2.11 -3.84 0.29
C ILE A 81 -0.73 -4.50 0.26
N GLN A 82 -0.23 -4.96 1.43
CA GLN A 82 1.06 -5.65 1.51
C GLN A 82 1.15 -6.84 0.55
N ALA A 83 0.14 -7.72 0.57
CA ALA A 83 0.11 -8.90 -0.28
C ALA A 83 0.08 -8.55 -1.78
N ASP A 84 -0.69 -7.55 -2.16
CA ASP A 84 -0.84 -7.14 -3.56
C ASP A 84 0.42 -6.43 -4.08
N VAL A 85 1.06 -5.58 -3.27
CA VAL A 85 2.35 -4.96 -3.62
C VAL A 85 3.43 -6.04 -3.81
N VAL A 86 3.55 -6.99 -2.88
CA VAL A 86 4.53 -8.10 -3.00
C VAL A 86 4.32 -8.83 -4.33
N ARG A 87 3.08 -9.17 -4.70
CA ARG A 87 2.79 -9.89 -5.95
C ARG A 87 3.27 -9.15 -7.19
N ARG A 88 3.26 -7.82 -7.19
CA ARG A 88 3.65 -7.00 -8.35
C ARG A 88 5.15 -6.79 -8.47
N VAL A 89 5.90 -6.78 -7.36
CA VAL A 89 7.34 -6.52 -7.36
C VAL A 89 8.22 -7.75 -7.13
N VAL A 90 7.63 -8.90 -6.81
CA VAL A 90 8.36 -10.11 -6.39
C VAL A 90 9.38 -10.61 -7.42
N ASP A 91 9.22 -10.32 -8.70
CA ASP A 91 10.15 -10.79 -9.73
C ASP A 91 11.50 -10.06 -9.66
N ASP A 92 11.50 -8.79 -9.25
CA ASP A 92 12.66 -7.91 -9.26
C ASP A 92 13.33 -7.76 -7.88
N ILE A 93 12.53 -7.84 -6.79
CA ILE A 93 12.94 -7.46 -5.43
C ILE A 93 12.41 -8.48 -4.41
N ASP A 94 13.15 -8.71 -3.31
CA ASP A 94 12.63 -9.39 -2.10
C ASP A 94 12.04 -8.33 -1.17
N LEU A 95 10.75 -8.04 -1.33
CA LEU A 95 10.02 -7.02 -0.57
C LEU A 95 9.54 -7.57 0.78
N ARG A 96 9.77 -6.83 1.86
CA ARG A 96 9.33 -7.14 3.22
C ARG A 96 8.64 -5.94 3.83
N PHE A 97 7.54 -6.19 4.54
CA PHE A 97 6.89 -5.18 5.36
C PHE A 97 7.28 -5.40 6.81
N ALA A 98 7.52 -4.30 7.52
CA ALA A 98 7.71 -4.31 8.96
C ALA A 98 6.66 -3.41 9.60
N ASP A 99 6.23 -3.77 10.81
CA ASP A 99 5.26 -2.97 11.56
C ASP A 99 5.96 -1.79 12.23
N ASP A 100 7.20 -1.98 12.65
CA ASP A 100 8.05 -0.95 13.25
C ASP A 100 9.35 -0.76 12.48
N ARG A 101 9.83 0.48 12.41
CA ARG A 101 11.11 0.84 11.77
C ARG A 101 12.28 0.02 12.31
N ASP A 102 12.33 -0.20 13.61
CA ASP A 102 13.45 -0.88 14.27
C ASP A 102 13.57 -2.36 13.88
N GLU A 103 12.50 -2.99 13.37
CA GLU A 103 12.53 -4.37 12.90
C GLU A 103 13.31 -4.55 11.59
N ALA A 104 13.50 -3.46 10.84
CA ALA A 104 14.29 -3.49 9.61
C ALA A 104 15.81 -3.50 9.89
N PHE A 105 16.25 -3.12 11.09
CA PHE A 105 17.66 -2.94 11.42
C PHE A 105 18.22 -4.06 12.29
N ASP A 106 19.47 -4.43 12.01
CA ASP A 106 20.23 -5.30 12.88
C ASP A 106 20.77 -4.54 14.11
N ARG A 107 21.42 -5.27 15.03
CA ARG A 107 21.99 -4.69 16.25
C ARG A 107 23.10 -3.66 16.02
N LYS A 108 23.61 -3.54 14.79
CA LYS A 108 24.64 -2.57 14.40
C LYS A 108 24.03 -1.33 13.74
N GLY A 109 22.70 -1.26 13.61
CA GLY A 109 22.01 -0.16 12.94
C GLY A 109 22.10 -0.24 11.41
N VAL A 110 22.38 -1.41 10.83
CA VAL A 110 22.36 -1.63 9.37
C VAL A 110 21.07 -2.36 9.01
N VAL A 111 20.46 -2.02 7.87
CA VAL A 111 19.27 -2.75 7.40
C VAL A 111 19.61 -4.22 7.18
N HIS A 112 18.73 -5.12 7.63
CA HIS A 112 18.90 -6.55 7.49
C HIS A 112 19.16 -6.99 6.04
N ASP A 113 19.94 -8.06 5.89
CA ASP A 113 20.33 -8.64 4.59
C ASP A 113 21.04 -7.66 3.64
N ASP A 114 21.75 -6.66 4.20
CA ASP A 114 22.33 -5.53 3.46
C ASP A 114 21.31 -4.80 2.57
N GLY A 115 20.05 -4.79 3.04
CA GLY A 115 18.93 -4.23 2.32
C GLY A 115 18.85 -2.71 2.36
N ALA A 116 17.70 -2.19 1.98
CA ALA A 116 17.32 -0.79 2.23
C ALA A 116 15.94 -0.74 2.88
N LEU A 117 15.72 0.29 3.70
CA LEU A 117 14.43 0.64 4.28
C LEU A 117 13.85 1.83 3.52
N ILE A 118 12.59 1.72 3.16
CA ILE A 118 11.76 2.80 2.64
C ILE A 118 10.65 3.06 3.66
N GLU A 119 10.60 4.28 4.19
CA GLU A 119 9.44 4.78 4.93
C GLU A 119 8.60 5.62 3.97
N LEU A 120 7.30 5.33 3.85
CA LEU A 120 6.38 6.07 2.97
C LEU A 120 5.26 6.70 3.78
N GLY A 121 5.07 8.01 3.57
CA GLY A 121 3.96 8.76 4.16
C GLY A 121 2.59 8.28 3.69
N SER A 122 1.58 8.83 4.34
CA SER A 122 0.18 8.62 3.98
C SER A 122 -0.06 8.97 2.50
N ILE A 123 -0.76 8.08 1.80
CA ILE A 123 -1.17 8.26 0.41
C ILE A 123 -2.61 8.80 0.42
N PRO A 124 -2.89 9.97 -0.19
CA PRO A 124 -4.24 10.50 -0.22
C PRO A 124 -5.14 9.66 -1.14
N ASP A 125 -6.36 9.38 -0.67
CA ASP A 125 -7.30 8.50 -1.36
C ASP A 125 -8.03 9.18 -2.54
N ASP A 126 -8.11 10.52 -2.54
CA ASP A 126 -9.04 11.29 -3.39
C ASP A 126 -8.34 12.33 -4.28
N GLU A 127 -7.03 12.21 -4.50
CA GLU A 127 -6.24 13.18 -5.29
C GLU A 127 -5.59 12.54 -6.53
N ASP A 128 -5.83 13.12 -7.71
CA ASP A 128 -5.18 12.68 -8.95
C ASP A 128 -3.71 13.11 -9.03
N ARG A 129 -3.31 14.12 -8.25
CA ARG A 129 -1.93 14.62 -8.18
C ARG A 129 -1.59 14.91 -6.74
N PHE A 130 -0.60 14.21 -6.23
CA PHE A 130 -0.25 14.30 -4.82
C PHE A 130 1.25 14.12 -4.59
N GLU A 131 1.68 14.52 -3.42
CA GLU A 131 3.06 14.38 -2.96
C GLU A 131 3.07 13.46 -1.73
N VAL A 132 3.99 12.50 -1.71
CA VAL A 132 4.21 11.62 -0.55
C VAL A 132 5.61 11.86 -0.02
N GLU A 133 5.70 12.15 1.27
CA GLU A 133 6.96 12.18 1.98
C GLU A 133 7.52 10.77 2.09
N ALA A 134 8.82 10.63 1.90
CA ALA A 134 9.46 9.34 1.96
C ALA A 134 10.86 9.47 2.58
N VAL A 135 11.30 8.37 3.15
CA VAL A 135 12.64 8.25 3.70
C VAL A 135 13.27 7.00 3.14
N TRP A 136 14.50 7.13 2.67
CA TRP A 136 15.31 6.00 2.25
C TRP A 136 16.53 5.85 3.17
N GLN A 137 16.80 4.64 3.65
CA GLN A 137 17.90 4.34 4.57
C GLN A 137 18.58 3.01 4.27
N ARG A 138 19.91 2.97 4.45
CA ARG A 138 20.71 1.71 4.50
C ARG A 138 21.26 1.42 5.89
N SER A 139 21.42 2.46 6.69
CA SER A 139 21.79 2.37 8.09
C SER A 139 21.11 3.51 8.86
N THR A 140 21.17 3.45 10.18
CA THR A 140 20.68 4.53 11.05
C THR A 140 21.43 5.85 10.85
N ASP A 141 22.63 5.81 10.25
CA ASP A 141 23.48 6.97 9.97
C ASP A 141 23.36 7.47 8.52
N GLU A 142 22.82 6.66 7.61
CA GLU A 142 22.58 7.01 6.21
C GLU A 142 21.08 7.14 5.95
N ARG A 143 20.55 8.33 6.23
CA ARG A 143 19.14 8.70 6.02
C ARG A 143 19.04 9.76 4.93
N ARG A 144 18.11 9.55 3.98
CA ARG A 144 17.76 10.52 2.96
C ARG A 144 16.27 10.77 2.99
N GLU A 145 15.87 12.02 3.17
CA GLU A 145 14.47 12.43 3.16
C GLU A 145 14.15 13.04 1.80
N LEU A 146 12.96 12.73 1.30
CA LEU A 146 12.57 13.11 -0.05
C LEU A 146 11.04 13.20 -0.18
N THR A 147 10.60 14.01 -1.12
CA THR A 147 9.20 14.06 -1.55
C THR A 147 9.11 13.46 -2.93
N VAL A 148 8.21 12.48 -3.09
CA VAL A 148 7.87 11.88 -4.38
C VAL A 148 6.54 12.43 -4.85
N ARG A 149 6.49 12.94 -6.07
CA ARG A 149 5.26 13.43 -6.70
C ARG A 149 4.66 12.37 -7.60
N PHE A 150 3.37 12.15 -7.44
CA PHE A 150 2.61 11.18 -8.19
C PHE A 150 1.52 11.85 -9.02
N GLU A 151 1.21 11.23 -10.16
CA GLU A 151 0.01 11.51 -10.94
C GLU A 151 -0.73 10.19 -11.17
N ALA A 152 -2.01 10.16 -10.83
CA ALA A 152 -2.91 9.03 -10.99
C ALA A 152 -3.88 9.27 -12.15
N ASP A 153 -4.15 8.23 -12.94
CA ASP A 153 -5.19 8.16 -13.96
C ASP A 153 -6.06 6.94 -13.64
N GLY A 154 -7.13 7.16 -12.86
CA GLY A 154 -7.92 6.07 -12.26
C GLY A 154 -7.11 5.32 -11.20
N SER A 155 -6.72 4.08 -11.50
CA SER A 155 -5.92 3.20 -10.63
C SER A 155 -4.44 3.15 -11.00
N ASP A 156 -4.08 3.62 -12.20
CA ASP A 156 -2.70 3.68 -12.66
C ASP A 156 -2.01 4.91 -12.08
N VAL A 157 -0.80 4.75 -11.54
CA VAL A 157 -0.02 5.79 -10.87
C VAL A 157 1.36 5.90 -11.51
N THR A 158 1.86 7.13 -11.63
CA THR A 158 3.21 7.38 -12.15
C THR A 158 3.96 8.39 -11.29
N VAL A 159 5.27 8.17 -11.13
CA VAL A 159 6.15 9.16 -10.49
C VAL A 159 6.50 10.25 -11.50
N THR A 160 6.14 11.48 -11.18
CA THR A 160 6.37 12.66 -12.03
C THR A 160 7.54 13.51 -11.56
N GLY A 161 8.04 13.28 -10.34
CA GLY A 161 9.26 13.90 -9.86
C GLY A 161 9.66 13.45 -8.46
N THR A 162 10.92 13.68 -8.13
CA THR A 162 11.50 13.41 -6.81
C THR A 162 12.33 14.62 -6.40
N SER A 163 12.13 15.10 -5.18
CA SER A 163 12.92 16.16 -4.55
C SER A 163 13.60 15.61 -3.30
N VAL A 164 14.89 15.90 -3.11
CA VAL A 164 15.64 15.52 -1.90
C VAL A 164 15.74 16.73 -0.97
N PHE A 165 15.61 16.51 0.34
CA PHE A 165 15.89 17.52 1.36
C PHE A 165 17.21 17.16 2.05
N ASP A 166 18.14 18.13 2.06
CA ASP A 166 19.42 18.07 2.79
C ASP A 166 19.31 18.76 4.15
#